data_AF-A0A9D4DFA3-F1
#
_entry.id   AF-A0A9D4DFA3-F1
#
_cell.length_a   1.000
_cell.length_b   1.000
_cell.length_c   1.000
_cell.angle_alpha   90.00
_cell.angle_beta   90.00
_cell.angle_gamma   90.00
#
_symmetry.space_group_name_H-M   'P 1'
#
loop_
_entity.id
_entity.type
_entity.pdbx_description
1 polymer ?
#
loop_
_entity_poly.entity_id
_entity_poly.type
_entity_poly.pdbx_seq_one_letter_code
_entity_poly.pdbx_strand_id
1 'polypeptide(L)'
;MRSGHNSKFRLLDILKMTLSVDQMARYVSPINPAVFPHLTVVLLGIGIFFMAWFFVYEVTSNKFTRDVLKELIVSLVASVFMGFGVLFLLLWVGIYV
;
A
#
# COMPACT_ATOMS: atom_id res chain seq x y z
N MET A 1 17.04 -55.47 9.64
CA MET A 1 16.83 -55.23 8.18
C MET A 1 15.46 -54.60 7.94
N ARG A 2 15.27 -53.29 8.18
CA ARG A 2 14.02 -52.53 7.84
C ARG A 2 14.33 -51.05 7.53
N SER A 3 15.38 -50.78 6.74
CA SER A 3 15.85 -49.41 6.48
C SER A 3 15.71 -48.95 5.02
N GLY A 4 14.92 -49.66 4.19
CA GLY A 4 14.76 -49.36 2.75
C GLY A 4 13.36 -48.91 2.32
N HIS A 5 12.36 -48.99 3.19
CA HIS A 5 10.96 -48.65 2.85
C HIS A 5 10.62 -47.18 3.13
N ASN A 6 11.23 -46.58 4.16
CA ASN A 6 10.97 -45.20 4.57
C ASN A 6 11.71 -44.16 3.70
N SER A 7 12.70 -44.56 2.91
CA SER A 7 13.38 -43.66 1.99
C SER A 7 12.50 -43.30 0.80
N LYS A 8 11.84 -44.29 0.14
CA LYS A 8 10.91 -44.03 -0.97
C LYS A 8 9.75 -43.12 -0.58
N PHE A 9 9.21 -43.27 0.64
CA PHE A 9 8.14 -42.41 1.14
C PHE A 9 8.59 -40.94 1.29
N ARG A 10 9.79 -40.71 1.86
CA ARG A 10 10.37 -39.37 1.97
C ARG A 10 10.70 -38.76 0.60
N LEU A 11 11.14 -39.58 -0.36
CA LEU A 11 11.44 -39.13 -1.71
C LEU A 11 10.16 -38.76 -2.48
N LEU A 12 9.06 -39.46 -2.25
CA LEU A 12 7.74 -39.12 -2.79
C LEU A 12 7.20 -37.82 -2.18
N ASP A 13 7.39 -37.59 -0.89
CA ASP A 13 6.98 -36.35 -0.23
C ASP A 13 7.78 -35.15 -0.76
N ILE A 14 9.09 -35.32 -0.98
CA ILE A 14 9.95 -34.27 -1.57
C ILE A 14 9.52 -33.98 -3.02
N LEU A 15 9.26 -35.01 -3.83
CA LEU A 15 8.78 -34.83 -5.21
C LEU A 15 7.42 -34.13 -5.27
N LYS A 16 6.52 -34.46 -4.34
CA LYS A 16 5.23 -33.76 -4.22
C LYS A 16 5.43 -32.30 -3.82
N MET A 17 6.32 -32.01 -2.88
CA MET A 17 6.65 -30.63 -2.51
C MET A 17 7.25 -29.84 -3.68
N THR A 18 8.20 -30.42 -4.42
CA THR A 18 8.81 -29.74 -5.58
C THR A 18 7.81 -29.49 -6.70
N LEU A 19 6.91 -30.46 -6.98
CA LEU A 19 5.84 -30.28 -7.97
C LEU A 19 4.82 -29.22 -7.52
N SER A 20 4.47 -29.19 -6.23
CA SER A 20 3.58 -28.16 -5.68
C SER A 20 4.18 -26.75 -5.76
N VAL A 21 5.50 -26.60 -5.61
CA VAL A 21 6.19 -25.31 -5.74
C VAL A 21 6.29 -24.87 -7.20
N ASP A 22 6.50 -25.80 -8.13
CA ASP A 22 6.57 -25.51 -9.57
C ASP A 22 5.21 -25.06 -10.15
N GLN A 23 4.11 -25.52 -9.53
CA GLN A 23 2.74 -25.09 -9.84
C GLN A 23 2.37 -23.73 -9.22
N MET A 24 3.23 -23.13 -8.38
CA MET A 24 2.98 -21.78 -7.87
C MET A 24 3.24 -20.77 -8.99
N ALA A 25 2.18 -20.04 -9.38
CA ALA A 25 2.30 -18.95 -10.33
C ALA A 25 3.32 -17.91 -9.82
N ARG A 26 4.22 -17.46 -10.69
CA ARG A 26 5.21 -16.43 -10.35
C ARG A 26 4.45 -15.19 -9.85
N TYR A 27 4.77 -14.73 -8.65
CA TYR A 27 4.23 -13.48 -8.14
C TYR A 27 4.78 -12.34 -8.98
N VAL A 28 3.93 -11.81 -9.86
CA VAL A 28 4.20 -10.56 -10.57
C VAL A 28 3.63 -9.47 -9.69
N SER A 29 4.45 -8.46 -9.38
CA SER A 29 4.02 -7.31 -8.60
C SER A 29 2.74 -6.71 -9.24
N PRO A 30 1.62 -6.58 -8.49
CA PRO A 30 0.33 -6.16 -9.04
C PRO A 30 0.33 -4.73 -9.61
N ILE A 31 1.37 -3.94 -9.30
CA ILE A 31 1.58 -2.60 -9.82
C ILE A 31 2.99 -2.54 -10.43
N ASN A 32 3.05 -2.07 -11.68
CA ASN A 32 4.30 -1.89 -12.39
C ASN A 32 5.13 -0.75 -11.76
N PRO A 33 6.44 -0.93 -11.47
CA PRO A 33 7.28 0.13 -10.93
C PRO A 33 7.27 1.45 -11.72
N ALA A 34 7.01 1.39 -13.03
CA ALA A 34 6.90 2.58 -13.88
C ALA A 34 5.72 3.51 -13.52
N VAL A 35 4.67 3.00 -12.87
CA VAL A 35 3.49 3.80 -12.51
C VAL A 35 3.55 4.38 -11.09
N PHE A 36 4.50 3.95 -10.25
CA PHE A 36 4.69 4.51 -8.90
C PHE A 36 4.89 6.04 -8.90
N PRO A 37 5.83 6.63 -9.67
CA PRO A 37 6.04 8.08 -9.63
C PRO A 37 4.81 8.86 -10.09
N HIS A 38 4.08 8.35 -11.09
CA HIS A 38 2.86 9.00 -11.61
C HIS A 38 1.75 9.03 -10.55
N LEU A 39 1.54 7.91 -9.86
CA LEU A 39 0.56 7.81 -8.77
C LEU A 39 0.96 8.71 -7.60
N THR A 40 2.22 8.67 -7.16
CA THR A 40 2.73 9.53 -6.08
C THR A 40 2.46 11.00 -6.33
N VAL A 41 2.79 11.50 -7.52
CA VAL A 41 2.65 12.92 -7.87
C VAL A 41 1.17 13.34 -7.88
N VAL A 42 0.28 12.50 -8.43
CA VAL A 42 -1.16 12.80 -8.46
C VAL A 42 -1.76 12.79 -7.06
N LEU A 43 -1.48 11.76 -6.26
CA LEU A 43 -2.01 11.64 -4.90
C LEU A 43 -1.47 12.74 -3.97
N LEU A 44 -0.16 13.04 -4.01
CA LEU A 44 0.42 14.13 -3.23
C LEU A 44 -0.04 15.50 -3.71
N GLY A 45 -0.11 15.73 -5.03
CA GLY A 45 -0.54 17.02 -5.57
C GLY A 45 -1.94 17.40 -5.08
N ILE A 46 -2.89 16.46 -5.19
CA ILE A 46 -4.25 16.64 -4.70
C ILE A 46 -4.27 16.69 -3.16
N GLY A 47 -3.47 15.85 -2.48
CA GLY A 47 -3.34 15.82 -1.03
C GLY A 47 -2.88 17.14 -0.42
N ILE A 48 -1.82 17.77 -0.95
CA ILE A 48 -1.34 19.05 -0.40
C ILE A 48 -2.33 20.17 -0.72
N PHE A 49 -3.05 20.11 -1.84
CA PHE A 49 -4.10 21.08 -2.16
C PHE A 49 -5.22 21.04 -1.11
N PHE A 50 -5.75 19.85 -0.79
CA PHE A 50 -6.75 19.70 0.27
C PHE A 50 -6.21 20.05 1.66
N MET A 51 -4.94 19.75 1.95
CA MET A 51 -4.31 20.11 3.22
C MET A 51 -4.16 21.63 3.37
N ALA A 52 -3.72 22.33 2.31
CA ALA A 52 -3.64 23.79 2.30
C ALA A 52 -5.02 24.42 2.43
N TRP A 53 -6.02 23.86 1.75
CA TRP A 53 -7.42 24.29 1.86
C TRP A 53 -7.95 24.13 3.29
N PHE A 54 -7.67 23.01 3.96
CA PHE A 54 -8.01 22.79 5.36
C PHE A 54 -7.38 23.86 6.26
N PHE A 55 -6.07 24.12 6.11
CA PHE A 55 -5.41 25.17 6.88
C PHE A 55 -6.04 26.53 6.65
N VAL A 56 -6.26 26.95 5.40
CA VAL A 56 -6.91 28.23 5.07
C VAL A 56 -8.30 28.34 5.71
N TYR A 57 -9.09 27.25 5.66
CA TYR A 57 -10.40 27.22 6.33
C TYR A 57 -10.27 27.36 7.85
N GLU A 58 -9.30 26.69 8.48
CA GLU A 58 -9.08 26.77 9.92
C GLU A 58 -8.63 28.17 10.37
N VAL A 59 -7.71 28.82 9.64
CA VAL A 59 -7.23 30.18 10.00
C VAL A 59 -8.26 31.27 9.72
N THR A 60 -9.21 31.05 8.79
CA THR A 60 -10.20 32.05 8.38
C THR A 60 -11.55 31.90 9.12
N SER A 61 -11.82 30.73 9.71
CA SER A 61 -13.13 30.43 10.33
C SER A 61 -13.30 31.08 11.70
N ASN A 62 -14.26 32.01 11.82
CA ASN A 62 -14.59 32.74 13.05
C ASN A 62 -15.56 31.95 13.96
N LYS A 63 -15.57 32.27 15.27
CA LYS A 63 -16.11 31.47 16.39
C LYS A 63 -17.61 31.12 16.33
N PHE A 64 -18.40 31.74 15.46
CA PHE A 64 -19.87 31.65 15.44
C PHE A 64 -20.50 30.81 14.32
N THR A 65 -19.71 30.31 13.35
CA THR A 65 -20.20 29.46 12.24
C THR A 65 -19.33 28.21 12.04
N ARG A 66 -18.72 27.70 13.12
CA ARG A 66 -17.82 26.55 13.05
C ARG A 66 -18.60 25.24 12.88
N ASP A 67 -18.68 24.77 11.63
CA ASP A 67 -19.10 23.41 11.32
C ASP A 67 -17.90 22.45 11.45
N VAL A 68 -17.65 21.99 12.68
CA VAL A 68 -16.59 21.00 12.99
C VAL A 68 -16.72 19.75 12.13
N LEU A 69 -17.94 19.36 11.75
CA LEU A 69 -18.19 18.23 10.84
C LEU A 69 -17.61 18.47 9.44
N LYS A 70 -17.75 19.68 8.89
CA LYS A 70 -17.21 20.01 7.57
C LYS A 70 -15.68 20.03 7.60
N GLU A 71 -15.11 20.56 8.66
CA GLU A 71 -13.66 20.58 8.91
C GLU A 71 -13.11 19.15 9.06
N LEU A 72 -13.83 18.28 9.78
CA LEU A 72 -13.45 16.88 9.96
C LEU A 72 -13.50 16.11 8.64
N ILE A 73 -14.52 16.34 7.81
CA ILE A 73 -14.62 15.66 6.50
C ILE A 73 -13.46 16.08 5.59
N VAL A 74 -13.14 17.39 5.53
CA VAL A 74 -12.06 17.89 4.68
C VAL A 74 -10.69 17.39 5.17
N SER A 75 -10.43 17.40 6.49
CA SER A 75 -9.19 16.86 7.06
C SER A 75 -9.06 15.35 6.91
N LEU A 76 -10.16 14.59 7.03
CA LEU A 76 -10.17 13.14 6.81
C LEU A 76 -9.84 12.82 5.35
N VAL A 77 -10.50 13.49 4.40
CA VAL A 77 -10.22 13.32 2.97
C VAL A 77 -8.75 13.69 2.67
N ALA A 78 -8.25 14.82 3.19
CA ALA A 78 -6.86 15.21 3.03
C ALA A 78 -5.89 14.17 3.60
N SER A 79 -6.16 13.64 4.79
CA SER A 79 -5.32 12.64 5.47
C SER A 79 -5.24 11.33 4.68
N VAL A 80 -6.35 10.86 4.11
CA VAL A 80 -6.38 9.66 3.28
C VAL A 80 -5.50 9.83 2.03
N PHE A 81 -5.67 10.93 1.30
CA PHE A 81 -4.87 11.20 0.09
C PHE A 81 -3.39 11.40 0.40
N MET A 82 -3.06 12.11 1.48
CA MET A 82 -1.67 12.29 1.92
C MET A 82 -1.05 10.97 2.41
N GLY A 83 -1.80 10.14 3.14
CA GLY A 83 -1.33 8.83 3.62
C GLY A 83 -0.97 7.90 2.46
N PHE A 84 -1.87 7.75 1.48
CA PHE A 84 -1.57 6.96 0.29
C PHE A 84 -0.44 7.59 -0.55
N GLY A 85 -0.41 8.91 -0.70
CA GLY A 85 0.66 9.62 -1.41
C GLY A 85 2.05 9.36 -0.82
N VAL A 86 2.17 9.36 0.51
CA VAL A 86 3.43 9.06 1.22
C VAL A 86 3.82 7.59 1.07
N LEU A 87 2.87 6.64 1.10
CA LEU A 87 3.16 5.22 0.85
C LEU A 87 3.76 5.00 -0.54
N PHE A 88 3.16 5.61 -1.58
CA PHE A 88 3.72 5.52 -2.94
C PHE A 88 5.05 6.26 -3.08
N LEU A 89 5.28 7.33 -2.32
CA LEU A 89 6.57 8.02 -2.27
C LEU A 89 7.67 7.12 -1.67
N LEU A 90 7.38 6.41 -0.58
CA LEU A 90 8.33 5.46 0.02
C LEU A 90 8.68 4.32 -0.95
N LEU A 91 7.66 3.76 -1.61
CA LEU A 91 7.85 2.75 -2.66
C LEU A 91 8.70 3.30 -3.82
N TRP A 92 8.51 4.57 -4.20
CA TRP A 92 9.30 5.22 -5.25
C TRP A 92 10.77 5.47 -4.86
N VAL A 93 11.04 5.85 -3.61
CA VAL A 93 12.41 6.01 -3.08
C VAL A 93 13.14 4.65 -2.95
N GLY A 94 12.41 3.54 -3.05
CA GLY A 94 12.93 2.18 -2.95
C GLY A 94 12.86 1.61 -1.54
N ILE A 95 12.10 2.23 -0.65
CA ILE A 95 11.79 1.72 0.69
C ILE A 95 10.50 0.90 0.56
N TYR A 96 10.65 -0.42 0.48
CA TYR A 96 9.53 -1.36 0.46
C TYR A 96 9.02 -1.56 1.88
N VAL A 97 7.83 -1.02 2.17
CA VAL A 97 7.11 -1.16 3.44
C VAL A 97 6.15 -2.34 3.40
#